data_AF-A0A843EXC5-F1
#
_entry.id   AF-A0A843EXC5-F1
#
_cell.length_a   1.000
_cell.length_b   1.000
_cell.length_c   1.000
_cell.angle_alpha   90.00
_cell.angle_beta   90.00
_cell.angle_gamma   90.00
#
_symmetry.space_group_name_H-M   'P 1'
#
loop_
_entity.id
_entity.type
_entity.pdbx_description
1 polymer ?
#
loop_
_entity_poly.entity_id
_entity_poly.type
_entity_poly.pdbx_seq_one_letter_code
_entity_poly.pdbx_strand_id
1 'polypeptide(L)'
;MRFRYHQPTPNFYSIENPDKPLTTISNDFLNEFMDIAIASRFVGLSYSKLSEEFKRQWDINWDNIIILKYEMSQDILKMNPSREKCKLMDLEFQEFGQKTFALADILREEGFRADLINPLDDRVSLRAIALQSNDAVITRSNMCMFKEGLNLGLFMIQTSIENLPFKKENELEWVKDYCSTCGVCIDRCPEKAFDEEGNFLRKQCTAHREGCSICINFCPFYKRGYEKVKKRYARMKK
;
A
#
# COMPACT_ATOMS: atom_id res chain seq x y z
N MET A 1 -3.97 -12.89 9.09
CA MET A 1 -3.88 -14.21 8.45
C MET A 1 -2.62 -14.21 7.60
N ARG A 2 -1.53 -14.82 8.09
CA ARG A 2 -0.25 -14.94 7.37
C ARG A 2 -0.47 -15.72 6.07
N PHE A 3 0.14 -15.27 4.97
CA PHE A 3 0.16 -16.05 3.74
C PHE A 3 0.86 -17.38 4.05
N ARG A 4 0.40 -18.49 3.44
CA ARG A 4 0.89 -19.86 3.75
C ARG A 4 2.42 -20.00 3.63
N TYR A 5 3.08 -19.09 2.92
CA TYR A 5 4.50 -19.12 2.62
C TYR A 5 5.28 -17.86 3.05
N HIS A 6 4.64 -16.85 3.67
CA HIS A 6 5.38 -15.67 4.11
C HIS A 6 6.26 -15.99 5.32
N GLN A 7 7.53 -15.64 5.22
CA GLN A 7 8.41 -15.63 6.38
C GLN A 7 8.13 -14.38 7.23
N PRO A 8 8.25 -14.45 8.56
CA PRO A 8 8.30 -13.25 9.39
C PRO A 8 9.42 -12.35 8.87
N THR A 9 9.15 -11.06 8.65
CA THR A 9 10.20 -10.10 8.31
C THR A 9 11.09 -9.90 9.54
N PRO A 10 12.38 -10.26 9.47
CA PRO A 10 13.31 -9.99 10.56
C PRO A 10 13.38 -8.49 10.86
N ASN A 11 13.76 -8.14 12.08
CA ASN A 11 14.13 -6.77 12.40
C ASN A 11 15.51 -6.48 11.74
N PHE A 12 15.56 -5.49 10.84
CA PHE A 12 16.79 -5.07 10.17
C PHE A 12 17.27 -3.67 10.58
N TYR A 13 16.72 -3.10 11.66
CA TYR A 13 17.20 -1.82 12.20
C TYR A 13 18.67 -1.90 12.59
N SER A 14 19.45 -0.93 12.11
CA SER A 14 20.84 -0.73 12.50
C SER A 14 21.01 0.49 13.40
N ILE A 15 20.03 1.40 13.40
CA ILE A 15 20.04 2.64 14.17
C ILE A 15 18.89 2.60 15.17
N GLU A 16 19.14 2.90 16.42
CA GLU A 16 18.09 3.00 17.44
C GLU A 16 17.30 4.30 17.28
N ASN A 17 16.05 4.31 17.77
CA ASN A 17 15.30 5.57 17.80
C ASN A 17 15.99 6.58 18.74
N PRO A 18 15.96 7.88 18.41
CA PRO A 18 16.47 8.92 19.30
C PRO A 18 15.62 9.03 20.58
N ASP A 19 16.28 9.26 21.72
CA ASP A 19 15.61 9.47 23.02
C ASP A 19 14.65 10.67 23.00
N LYS A 20 14.99 11.70 22.21
CA LYS A 20 14.20 12.93 22.03
C LYS A 20 13.99 13.18 20.55
N PRO A 21 12.98 12.53 19.93
CA PRO A 21 12.71 12.67 18.52
C PRO A 21 12.37 14.11 18.11
N LEU A 22 12.92 14.56 17.00
CA LEU A 22 12.48 15.77 16.30
C LEU A 22 11.07 15.55 15.73
N THR A 23 10.31 16.64 15.58
CA THR A 23 8.94 16.58 15.04
C THR A 23 8.76 17.41 13.77
N THR A 24 9.77 18.20 13.39
CA THR A 24 9.72 19.08 12.22
C THR A 24 10.81 18.69 11.24
N ILE A 25 10.42 18.27 10.03
CA ILE A 25 11.35 17.96 8.94
C ILE A 25 11.52 19.19 8.02
N SER A 26 12.73 19.41 7.50
CA SER A 26 12.94 20.43 6.47
C SER A 26 12.44 19.93 5.10
N ASN A 27 12.03 20.84 4.22
CA ASN A 27 11.64 20.46 2.87
C ASN A 27 12.81 19.86 2.09
N ASP A 28 14.02 20.38 2.31
CA ASP A 28 15.22 19.90 1.62
C ASP A 28 15.51 18.43 1.96
N PHE A 29 15.51 18.08 3.25
CA PHE A 29 15.72 16.70 3.67
C PHE A 29 14.55 15.79 3.28
N LEU A 30 13.30 16.27 3.32
CA LEU A 30 12.16 15.47 2.87
C LEU A 30 12.26 15.14 1.37
N ASN A 31 12.74 16.08 0.55
CA ASN A 31 12.97 15.85 -0.88
C ASN A 31 14.12 14.86 -1.10
N GLU A 32 15.23 15.01 -0.39
CA GLU A 32 16.35 14.07 -0.42
C GLU A 32 15.91 12.66 -0.02
N PHE A 33 15.16 12.53 1.07
CA PHE A 33 14.59 11.25 1.51
C PHE A 33 13.70 10.61 0.45
N MET A 34 12.88 11.42 -0.25
CA MET A 34 12.07 10.95 -1.36
C MET A 34 12.93 10.45 -2.52
N ASP A 35 13.98 11.17 -2.89
CA ASP A 35 14.91 10.78 -3.95
C ASP A 35 15.62 9.46 -3.63
N ILE A 36 16.05 9.27 -2.37
CA ILE A 36 16.64 8.01 -1.90
C ILE A 36 15.63 6.86 -1.99
N ALA A 37 14.38 7.10 -1.59
CA ALA A 37 13.32 6.08 -1.70
C ALA A 37 13.05 5.70 -3.16
N ILE A 38 12.99 6.67 -4.07
CA ILE A 38 12.83 6.41 -5.51
C ILE A 38 14.04 5.65 -6.07
N ALA A 39 15.27 6.06 -5.71
CA ALA A 39 16.49 5.34 -6.08
C ALA A 39 16.50 3.90 -5.55
N SER A 40 15.84 3.65 -4.41
CA SER A 40 15.65 2.33 -3.80
C SER A 40 14.51 1.51 -4.45
N ARG A 41 13.95 1.97 -5.57
CA ARG A 41 12.86 1.34 -6.34
C ARG A 41 11.47 1.43 -5.73
N PHE A 42 11.24 2.33 -4.77
CA PHE A 42 9.86 2.75 -4.48
C PHE A 42 9.37 3.66 -5.61
N VAL A 43 8.06 3.64 -5.87
CA VAL A 43 7.45 4.42 -6.97
C VAL A 43 6.74 5.68 -6.48
N GLY A 44 6.61 5.83 -5.16
CA GLY A 44 6.07 7.04 -4.57
C GLY A 44 5.85 6.90 -3.07
N LEU A 45 5.69 8.05 -2.43
CA LEU A 45 5.33 8.18 -1.03
C LEU A 45 3.92 8.77 -0.89
N SER A 46 3.23 8.42 0.19
CA SER A 46 2.01 9.09 0.64
C SER A 46 2.08 9.27 2.16
N TYR A 47 1.29 10.18 2.71
CA TYR A 47 1.36 10.51 4.14
C TYR A 47 -0.02 10.44 4.76
N SER A 48 -0.15 9.75 5.89
CA SER A 48 -1.39 9.67 6.64
C SER A 48 -1.23 10.33 7.99
N LYS A 49 -2.19 11.20 8.34
CA LYS A 49 -2.41 11.65 9.70
C LYS A 49 -3.62 10.91 10.25
N LEU A 50 -3.40 10.04 11.24
CA LEU A 50 -4.44 9.20 11.79
C LEU A 50 -5.38 10.02 12.66
N SER A 51 -6.68 9.91 12.41
CA SER A 51 -7.70 10.58 13.24
C SER A 51 -7.79 9.95 14.63
N GLU A 52 -8.22 10.72 15.63
CA GLU A 52 -8.47 10.21 16.99
C GLU A 52 -9.49 9.07 17.01
N GLU A 53 -10.51 9.15 16.15
CA GLU A 53 -11.49 8.08 15.98
C GLU A 53 -10.84 6.79 15.48
N PHE A 54 -9.99 6.88 14.45
CA PHE A 54 -9.24 5.75 13.93
C PHE A 54 -8.32 5.15 15.00
N LYS A 55 -7.55 5.98 15.72
CA LYS A 55 -6.66 5.53 16.79
C LYS A 55 -7.40 4.77 17.88
N ARG A 56 -8.57 5.26 18.32
CA ARG A 56 -9.45 4.57 19.28
C ARG A 56 -10.01 3.27 18.72
N GLN A 57 -10.45 3.25 17.47
CA GLN A 57 -11.02 2.05 16.83
C GLN A 57 -10.01 0.90 16.79
N TRP A 58 -8.73 1.20 16.56
CA TRP A 58 -7.68 0.20 16.38
C TRP A 58 -6.79 -0.01 17.61
N ASP A 59 -7.07 0.69 18.72
CA ASP A 59 -6.27 0.67 19.95
C ASP A 59 -4.78 0.91 19.67
N ILE A 60 -4.49 2.00 18.97
CA ILE A 60 -3.14 2.46 18.62
C ILE A 60 -2.91 3.90 19.07
N ASN A 61 -1.65 4.28 19.26
CA ASN A 61 -1.24 5.60 19.75
C ASN A 61 -0.26 6.31 18.80
N TRP A 62 -0.39 6.03 17.50
CA TRP A 62 0.49 6.56 16.46
C TRP A 62 -0.23 7.64 15.67
N ASP A 63 0.44 8.75 15.37
CA ASP A 63 -0.20 9.87 14.69
C ASP A 63 0.09 9.92 13.18
N ASN A 64 1.37 9.88 12.82
CA ASN A 64 1.80 10.20 11.46
C ASN A 64 2.51 9.01 10.82
N ILE A 65 2.09 8.67 9.59
CA ILE A 65 2.59 7.52 8.84
C ILE A 65 3.12 7.97 7.49
N ILE A 66 4.31 7.51 7.14
CA ILE A 66 4.85 7.53 5.76
C ILE A 66 4.51 6.19 5.11
N ILE A 67 3.85 6.24 3.96
CA ILE A 67 3.48 5.07 3.16
C ILE A 67 4.43 5.00 1.98
N LEU A 68 5.19 3.92 1.92
CA LEU A 68 6.10 3.59 0.83
C LEU A 68 5.41 2.60 -0.12
N LYS A 69 5.39 2.94 -1.40
CA LYS A 69 4.73 2.16 -2.45
C LYS A 69 5.77 1.58 -3.38
N TYR A 70 5.72 0.29 -3.64
CA TYR A 70 6.53 -0.35 -4.67
C TYR A 70 5.64 -1.05 -5.69
N GLU A 71 6.07 -1.05 -6.95
CA GLU A 71 5.39 -1.83 -7.98
C GLU A 71 5.76 -3.31 -7.83
N MET A 72 4.72 -4.15 -7.73
CA MET A 72 4.89 -5.61 -7.77
C MET A 72 5.47 -6.03 -9.13
N SER A 73 6.41 -6.97 -9.12
CA SER A 73 7.08 -7.47 -10.31
C SER A 73 6.08 -7.99 -11.36
N GLN A 74 6.21 -7.50 -12.59
CA GLN A 74 5.34 -7.85 -13.71
C GLN A 74 5.36 -9.34 -14.03
N ASP A 75 6.54 -9.96 -13.99
CA ASP A 75 6.70 -11.37 -14.30
C ASP A 75 6.00 -12.23 -13.25
N ILE A 76 6.22 -11.93 -11.96
CA ILE A 76 5.53 -12.58 -10.84
C ILE A 76 4.02 -12.42 -10.98
N LEU A 77 3.52 -11.20 -11.23
CA LEU A 77 2.07 -10.95 -11.39
C LEU A 77 1.44 -11.76 -12.52
N LYS A 78 2.15 -12.00 -13.61
CA LYS A 78 1.66 -12.75 -14.77
C LYS A 78 1.78 -14.27 -14.62
N MET A 79 2.58 -14.75 -13.66
CA MET A 79 2.64 -16.19 -13.36
C MET A 79 1.28 -16.72 -12.91
N ASN A 80 0.98 -17.97 -13.28
CA ASN A 80 -0.16 -18.70 -12.73
C ASN A 80 0.00 -18.90 -11.22
N PRO A 81 -1.10 -18.98 -10.46
CA PRO A 81 -1.06 -19.31 -9.03
C PRO A 81 -0.28 -20.60 -8.79
N SER A 82 0.74 -20.53 -7.95
CA SER A 82 1.60 -21.68 -7.64
C SER A 82 2.39 -21.44 -6.36
N ARG A 83 2.94 -22.52 -5.79
CA ARG A 83 3.85 -22.42 -4.63
C ARG A 83 5.11 -21.61 -4.97
N GLU A 84 5.63 -21.75 -6.19
CA GLU A 84 6.79 -20.99 -6.66
C GLU A 84 6.49 -19.50 -6.71
N LYS A 85 5.35 -19.12 -7.31
CA LYS A 85 4.89 -17.73 -7.34
C LYS A 85 4.80 -17.14 -5.93
N CYS A 86 4.24 -17.87 -4.98
CA CYS A 86 4.15 -17.43 -3.58
C CYS A 86 5.53 -17.17 -2.96
N LYS A 87 6.53 -18.02 -3.24
CA LYS A 87 7.90 -17.83 -2.76
C LYS A 87 8.53 -16.59 -3.38
N LEU A 88 8.35 -16.37 -4.68
CA LEU A 88 8.90 -15.18 -5.35
C LEU A 88 8.25 -13.89 -4.83
N MET A 89 6.94 -13.90 -4.58
CA MET A 89 6.23 -12.78 -3.94
C MET A 89 6.76 -12.51 -2.53
N ASP A 90 7.04 -13.56 -1.74
CA ASP A 90 7.64 -13.40 -0.41
C ASP A 90 9.06 -12.84 -0.49
N LEU A 91 9.91 -13.34 -1.40
CA LEU A 91 11.26 -12.81 -1.61
C LEU A 91 11.26 -11.33 -1.98
N GLU A 92 10.39 -10.92 -2.92
CA GLU A 92 10.20 -9.51 -3.27
C GLU A 92 9.74 -8.70 -2.05
N PHE A 93 8.77 -9.22 -1.29
CA PHE A 93 8.32 -8.57 -0.06
C PHE A 93 9.46 -8.41 0.96
N GLN A 94 10.30 -9.43 1.19
CA GLN A 94 11.45 -9.31 2.10
C GLN A 94 12.48 -8.29 1.61
N GLU A 95 12.75 -8.24 0.30
CA GLU A 95 13.65 -7.24 -0.30
C GLU A 95 13.17 -5.80 0.01
N PHE A 96 11.88 -5.52 -0.22
CA PHE A 96 11.31 -4.20 0.09
C PHE A 96 11.18 -3.94 1.59
N GLY A 97 11.01 -4.98 2.39
CA GLY A 97 11.09 -4.89 3.86
C GLY A 97 12.45 -4.37 4.30
N GLN A 98 13.55 -5.00 3.86
CA GLN A 98 14.91 -4.58 4.16
C GLN A 98 15.19 -3.13 3.75
N LYS A 99 14.78 -2.75 2.54
CA LYS A 99 14.92 -1.36 2.07
C LYS A 99 14.12 -0.37 2.92
N THR A 100 12.94 -0.77 3.40
CA THR A 100 12.16 0.09 4.29
C THR A 100 12.83 0.29 5.64
N PHE A 101 13.48 -0.74 6.19
CA PHE A 101 14.29 -0.58 7.41
C PHE A 101 15.44 0.40 7.18
N ALA A 102 16.16 0.28 6.06
CA ALA A 102 17.23 1.22 5.71
C ALA A 102 16.73 2.68 5.58
N LEU A 103 15.55 2.88 4.97
CA LEU A 103 14.93 4.21 4.91
C LEU A 103 14.52 4.71 6.30
N ALA A 104 14.00 3.85 7.16
CA ALA A 104 13.66 4.22 8.53
C ALA A 104 14.92 4.56 9.34
N ASP A 105 16.04 3.86 9.13
CA ASP A 105 17.33 4.18 9.76
C ASP A 105 17.83 5.57 9.35
N ILE A 106 17.71 5.97 8.08
CA ILE A 106 18.05 7.33 7.61
C ILE A 106 17.25 8.40 8.39
N LEU A 107 15.96 8.15 8.62
CA LEU A 107 15.14 9.06 9.44
C LEU A 107 15.61 9.10 10.90
N ARG A 108 16.05 7.97 11.45
CA ARG A 108 16.58 7.87 12.83
C ARG A 108 17.91 8.58 12.98
N GLU A 109 18.80 8.46 12.01
CA GLU A 109 20.09 9.17 11.95
C GLU A 109 19.88 10.69 11.99
N GLU A 110 18.86 11.18 11.27
CA GLU A 110 18.46 12.59 11.27
C GLU A 110 17.60 13.00 12.47
N GLY A 111 17.51 12.14 13.50
CA GLY A 111 16.90 12.47 14.78
C GLY A 111 15.38 12.33 14.82
N PHE A 112 14.75 11.68 13.85
CA PHE A 112 13.32 11.36 13.88
C PHE A 112 13.08 9.95 14.41
N ARG A 113 12.02 9.77 15.20
CA ARG A 113 11.49 8.43 15.45
C ARG A 113 10.91 7.88 14.15
N ALA A 114 11.26 6.64 13.82
CA ALA A 114 10.77 5.95 12.63
C ALA A 114 10.63 4.44 12.90
N ASP A 115 9.39 3.95 13.00
CA ASP A 115 9.07 2.57 13.34
C ASP A 115 8.25 1.91 12.23
N LEU A 116 8.69 0.75 11.75
CA LEU A 116 8.00 0.00 10.72
C LEU A 116 6.74 -0.60 11.33
N ILE A 117 5.60 -0.32 10.70
CA ILE A 117 4.38 -1.06 10.97
C ILE A 117 4.51 -2.40 10.24
N ASN A 118 4.76 -3.46 11.00
CA ASN A 118 4.95 -4.79 10.42
C ASN A 118 3.69 -5.21 9.63
N PRO A 119 3.77 -5.37 8.29
CA PRO A 119 2.59 -5.66 7.46
C PRO A 119 1.87 -6.96 7.80
N LEU A 120 2.52 -7.86 8.55
CA LEU A 120 2.01 -9.17 8.93
C LEU A 120 1.49 -9.23 10.38
N ASP A 121 1.53 -8.13 11.13
CA ASP A 121 1.10 -8.08 12.54
C ASP A 121 -0.44 -8.15 12.70
N ASP A 122 -1.22 -7.96 11.63
CA ASP A 122 -2.69 -7.98 11.58
C ASP A 122 -3.42 -7.07 12.62
N ARG A 123 -2.70 -6.38 13.52
CA ARG A 123 -3.22 -5.50 14.57
C ARG A 123 -4.02 -4.33 14.00
N VAL A 124 -3.53 -3.77 12.89
CA VAL A 124 -4.19 -2.68 12.16
C VAL A 124 -4.20 -2.98 10.67
N SER A 125 -5.28 -2.61 9.99
CA SER A 125 -5.34 -2.76 8.54
C SER A 125 -4.51 -1.68 7.84
N LEU A 126 -3.43 -2.06 7.17
CA LEU A 126 -2.64 -1.14 6.33
C LEU A 126 -3.50 -0.43 5.28
N ARG A 127 -4.51 -1.11 4.73
CA ARG A 127 -5.45 -0.48 3.79
C ARG A 127 -6.28 0.62 4.45
N ALA A 128 -6.69 0.41 5.70
CA ALA A 128 -7.44 1.40 6.45
C ALA A 128 -6.57 2.61 6.81
N ILE A 129 -5.28 2.39 7.13
CA ILE A 129 -4.28 3.48 7.27
C ILE A 129 -4.15 4.24 5.95
N ALA A 130 -3.96 3.54 4.83
CA ALA A 130 -3.82 4.18 3.52
C ALA A 130 -5.01 5.09 3.16
N LEU A 131 -6.24 4.73 3.54
CA LEU A 131 -7.40 5.60 3.33
C LEU A 131 -7.34 6.92 4.12
N GLN A 132 -6.64 6.98 5.26
CA GLN A 132 -6.44 8.22 6.02
C GLN A 132 -5.48 9.20 5.32
N SER A 133 -4.78 8.79 4.25
CA SER A 133 -3.87 9.66 3.49
C SER A 133 -4.56 10.64 2.54
N ASN A 134 -5.85 10.42 2.25
CA ASN A 134 -6.54 11.06 1.11
C ASN A 134 -5.80 10.91 -0.24
N ASP A 135 -4.97 9.87 -0.38
CA ASP A 135 -4.23 9.57 -1.61
C ASP A 135 -4.50 8.16 -2.16
N ALA A 136 -5.39 7.43 -1.48
CA ALA A 136 -5.70 6.05 -1.77
C ALA A 136 -7.21 5.82 -1.87
N VAL A 137 -7.60 4.80 -2.62
CA VAL A 137 -8.96 4.28 -2.65
C VAL A 137 -8.95 2.76 -2.63
N ILE A 138 -9.92 2.14 -1.95
CA ILE A 138 -10.14 0.71 -2.07
C ILE A 138 -11.05 0.47 -3.27
N THR A 139 -10.52 -0.25 -4.26
CA THR A 139 -11.26 -0.62 -5.47
C THR A 139 -12.21 -1.79 -5.21
N ARG A 140 -13.10 -2.06 -6.17
CA ARG A 140 -14.05 -3.20 -6.08
C ARG A 140 -13.36 -4.54 -5.82
N SER A 141 -12.13 -4.74 -6.33
CA SER A 141 -11.34 -5.96 -6.08
C SER A 141 -10.71 -6.04 -4.69
N ASN A 142 -11.10 -5.14 -3.77
CA ASN A 142 -10.57 -5.00 -2.41
C ASN A 142 -9.05 -4.71 -2.37
N MET A 143 -8.52 -4.13 -3.44
CA MET A 143 -7.13 -3.69 -3.55
C MET A 143 -7.03 -2.19 -3.32
N CYS A 144 -5.98 -1.77 -2.62
CA CYS A 144 -5.64 -0.37 -2.43
C CYS A 144 -5.03 0.18 -3.71
N MET A 145 -5.55 1.29 -4.22
CA MET A 145 -5.09 1.93 -5.44
C MET A 145 -4.63 3.34 -5.15
N PHE A 146 -3.52 3.72 -5.78
CA PHE A 146 -2.99 5.08 -5.81
C PHE A 146 -2.92 5.55 -7.28
N LYS A 147 -2.49 6.81 -7.52
CA LYS A 147 -2.31 7.31 -8.90
C LYS A 147 -1.25 6.50 -9.68
N GLU A 148 -0.24 6.00 -8.98
CA GLU A 148 0.83 5.17 -9.54
C GLU A 148 0.28 3.84 -10.09
N GLY A 149 -0.75 3.26 -9.47
CA GLY A 149 -1.37 2.05 -9.99
C GLY A 149 -2.15 1.23 -8.96
N LEU A 150 -2.59 0.04 -9.42
CA LEU A 150 -3.24 -0.98 -8.60
C LEU A 150 -2.27 -2.07 -8.14
N ASN A 151 -1.20 -2.31 -8.90
CA ASN A 151 -0.20 -3.35 -8.69
C ASN A 151 0.86 -2.91 -7.68
N LEU A 152 0.44 -2.40 -6.53
CA LEU A 152 1.33 -1.81 -5.54
C LEU A 152 1.37 -2.66 -4.27
N GLY A 153 2.58 -2.97 -3.82
CA GLY A 153 2.85 -3.39 -2.45
C GLY A 153 3.13 -2.17 -1.57
N LEU A 154 2.82 -2.30 -0.27
CA LEU A 154 2.89 -1.21 0.70
C LEU A 154 3.78 -1.60 1.88
N PHE A 155 4.67 -0.69 2.25
CA PHE A 155 5.31 -0.65 3.55
C PHE A 155 4.98 0.68 4.23
N MET A 156 4.94 0.68 5.57
CA MET A 156 4.52 1.85 6.33
C MET A 156 5.47 2.10 7.49
N ILE A 157 5.91 3.35 7.62
CA ILE A 157 6.75 3.82 8.72
C ILE A 157 5.90 4.78 9.55
N GLN A 158 5.63 4.42 10.80
CA GLN A 158 5.21 5.38 11.81
C GLN A 158 6.35 6.33 12.10
N THR A 159 6.06 7.63 12.19
CA THR A 159 7.08 8.63 12.49
C THR A 159 6.60 9.69 13.48
N SER A 160 7.57 10.36 14.09
CA SER A 160 7.38 11.56 14.93
C SER A 160 7.18 12.85 14.13
N ILE A 161 7.41 12.85 12.82
CA ILE A 161 7.30 14.05 11.98
C ILE A 161 5.85 14.52 11.88
N GLU A 162 5.58 15.78 12.22
CA GLU A 162 4.24 16.38 12.27
C GLU A 162 3.89 17.25 11.07
N ASN A 163 4.89 17.76 10.34
CA ASN A 163 4.72 18.68 9.21
C ASN A 163 4.84 18.01 7.83
N LEU A 164 4.51 16.73 7.72
CA LEU A 164 4.43 16.02 6.44
C LEU A 164 3.35 16.64 5.53
N PRO A 165 3.48 16.56 4.19
CA PRO A 165 2.54 17.18 3.26
C PRO A 165 1.25 16.36 3.11
N PHE A 166 0.41 16.37 4.16
CA PHE A 166 -0.86 15.68 4.20
C PHE A 166 -1.88 16.27 3.22
N LYS A 167 -2.61 15.41 2.51
CA LYS A 167 -3.68 15.83 1.59
C LYS A 167 -4.98 16.07 2.34
N LYS A 168 -5.68 17.15 1.99
CA LYS A 168 -7.00 17.49 2.54
C LYS A 168 -8.15 16.76 1.84
N GLU A 169 -7.99 16.47 0.56
CA GLU A 169 -9.04 15.89 -0.29
C GLU A 169 -8.49 14.72 -1.10
N ASN A 170 -9.36 13.75 -1.39
CA ASN A 170 -9.03 12.57 -2.14
C ASN A 170 -9.46 12.69 -3.61
N GLU A 171 -8.51 12.92 -4.50
CA GLU A 171 -8.76 13.03 -5.95
C GLU A 171 -9.17 11.70 -6.62
N LEU A 172 -9.10 10.58 -5.90
CA LEU A 172 -9.43 9.25 -6.40
C LEU A 172 -10.88 8.82 -6.10
N GLU A 173 -11.69 9.66 -5.44
CA GLU A 173 -13.06 9.29 -5.03
C GLU A 173 -13.95 8.84 -6.20
N TRP A 174 -13.75 9.42 -7.39
CA TRP A 174 -14.46 9.04 -8.63
C TRP A 174 -14.25 7.56 -9.04
N VAL A 175 -13.17 6.93 -8.55
CA VAL A 175 -12.85 5.52 -8.84
C VAL A 175 -13.91 4.59 -8.27
N LYS A 176 -14.55 4.94 -7.15
CA LYS A 176 -15.65 4.16 -6.57
C LYS A 176 -16.83 4.08 -7.54
N ASP A 177 -17.21 5.22 -8.11
CA ASP A 177 -18.28 5.29 -9.12
C ASP A 177 -17.87 4.55 -10.41
N TYR A 178 -16.64 4.70 -10.88
CA TYR A 178 -16.14 3.91 -12.01
C TYR A 178 -16.22 2.39 -11.74
N CYS A 179 -15.80 1.96 -10.55
CA CYS A 179 -15.81 0.56 -10.14
C CYS A 179 -17.23 -0.02 -10.05
N SER A 180 -18.23 0.81 -9.73
CA SER A 180 -19.64 0.37 -9.63
C SER A 180 -20.21 -0.13 -10.96
N THR A 181 -19.69 0.36 -12.08
CA THR A 181 -20.16 0.00 -13.44
C THR A 181 -19.19 -0.93 -14.18
N CYS A 182 -17.93 -1.00 -13.76
CA CYS A 182 -16.90 -1.77 -14.47
C CYS A 182 -17.04 -3.29 -14.29
N GLY A 183 -17.15 -3.79 -13.05
CA GLY A 183 -17.39 -5.22 -12.76
C GLY A 183 -16.29 -6.23 -13.13
N VAL A 184 -15.30 -5.90 -13.97
CA VAL A 184 -14.36 -6.88 -14.56
C VAL A 184 -13.66 -7.80 -13.55
N CYS A 185 -13.33 -7.31 -12.35
CA CYS A 185 -12.70 -8.13 -11.31
C CYS A 185 -13.63 -9.23 -10.76
N ILE A 186 -14.94 -9.00 -10.78
CA ILE A 186 -15.98 -9.96 -10.40
C ILE A 186 -16.09 -11.01 -11.51
N ASP A 187 -16.29 -10.56 -12.75
CA ASP A 187 -16.49 -11.43 -13.93
C ASP A 187 -15.32 -12.40 -14.17
N ARG A 188 -14.10 -11.96 -13.84
CA ARG A 188 -12.87 -12.73 -14.09
C ARG A 188 -12.38 -13.50 -12.88
N CYS A 189 -13.06 -13.43 -11.73
CA CYS A 189 -12.62 -14.13 -10.53
C CYS A 189 -12.81 -15.65 -10.68
N PRO A 190 -11.75 -16.46 -10.69
CA PRO A 190 -11.89 -17.91 -10.84
C PRO A 190 -12.60 -18.56 -9.64
N GLU A 191 -12.39 -18.00 -8.45
CA GLU A 191 -12.93 -18.51 -7.18
C GLU A 191 -14.32 -17.95 -6.86
N LYS A 192 -14.90 -17.13 -7.74
CA LYS A 192 -16.15 -16.39 -7.49
C LYS A 192 -16.15 -15.69 -6.13
N ALA A 193 -15.03 -15.04 -5.77
CA ALA A 193 -14.79 -14.44 -4.47
C ALA A 193 -15.55 -13.11 -4.24
N PHE A 194 -16.78 -13.02 -4.76
CA PHE A 194 -17.67 -11.88 -4.65
C PHE A 194 -19.10 -12.39 -4.45
N ASP A 195 -19.88 -11.75 -3.59
CA ASP A 195 -21.31 -12.05 -3.43
C ASP A 195 -22.17 -11.44 -4.55
N GLU A 196 -23.50 -11.62 -4.45
CA GLU A 196 -24.46 -11.13 -5.43
C GLU A 196 -24.50 -9.60 -5.52
N GLU A 197 -24.20 -8.88 -4.43
CA GLU A 197 -24.06 -7.42 -4.45
C GLU A 197 -22.67 -6.94 -4.90
N GLY A 198 -21.75 -7.89 -5.18
CA GLY A 198 -20.38 -7.64 -5.62
C GLY A 198 -19.43 -7.25 -4.51
N ASN A 199 -19.73 -7.56 -3.24
CA ASN A 199 -18.80 -7.40 -2.13
C ASN A 199 -17.79 -8.55 -2.09
N PHE A 200 -16.56 -8.24 -1.71
CA PHE A 200 -15.45 -9.18 -1.75
C PHE A 200 -15.50 -10.20 -0.59
N LEU A 201 -15.50 -11.49 -0.94
CA LEU A 201 -15.53 -12.61 -0.02
C LEU A 201 -14.11 -13.11 0.28
N ARG A 202 -13.48 -12.53 1.31
CA ARG A 202 -12.07 -12.79 1.68
C ARG A 202 -11.72 -14.28 1.80
N LYS A 203 -12.61 -15.10 2.34
CA LYS A 203 -12.36 -16.54 2.57
C LYS A 203 -12.27 -17.36 1.28
N GLN A 204 -12.91 -16.92 0.21
CA GLN A 204 -12.91 -17.60 -1.09
C GLN A 204 -11.66 -17.23 -1.89
N CYS A 205 -11.20 -15.98 -1.79
CA CYS A 205 -10.02 -15.52 -2.52
C CYS A 205 -8.74 -16.34 -2.21
N THR A 206 -8.04 -16.75 -3.26
CA THR A 206 -6.78 -17.51 -3.17
C THR A 206 -5.54 -16.63 -3.28
N ALA A 207 -5.66 -15.29 -3.39
CA ALA A 207 -4.51 -14.39 -3.46
C ALA A 207 -3.52 -14.61 -2.30
N HIS A 208 -4.03 -14.73 -1.07
CA HIS A 208 -3.21 -14.94 0.12
C HIS A 208 -2.68 -16.39 0.29
N ARG A 209 -3.21 -17.34 -0.47
CA ARG A 209 -2.89 -18.77 -0.33
C ARG A 209 -1.99 -19.29 -1.46
N GLU A 210 -2.21 -18.77 -2.66
CA GLU A 210 -1.66 -19.28 -3.91
C GLU A 210 -1.11 -18.17 -4.82
N GLY A 211 -1.14 -16.90 -4.37
CA GLY A 211 -0.63 -15.78 -5.15
C GLY A 211 -1.51 -15.42 -6.34
N CYS A 212 -2.82 -15.70 -6.29
CA CYS A 212 -3.74 -15.27 -7.35
C CYS A 212 -3.71 -13.75 -7.56
N SER A 213 -3.55 -13.32 -8.81
CA SER A 213 -3.44 -11.91 -9.23
C SER A 213 -4.37 -11.56 -10.40
N ILE A 214 -5.34 -12.44 -10.71
CA ILE A 214 -6.20 -12.29 -11.90
C ILE A 214 -6.99 -10.98 -11.87
N CYS A 215 -7.54 -10.58 -10.72
CA CYS A 215 -8.28 -9.33 -10.60
C CYS A 215 -7.41 -8.09 -10.90
N ILE A 216 -6.12 -8.12 -10.54
CA ILE A 216 -5.14 -7.07 -10.88
C ILE A 216 -4.88 -7.11 -12.39
N ASN A 217 -4.54 -8.29 -12.91
CA ASN A 217 -4.16 -8.48 -14.31
C ASN A 217 -5.24 -8.02 -15.30
N PHE A 218 -6.51 -8.12 -14.95
CA PHE A 218 -7.64 -7.68 -15.78
C PHE A 218 -8.13 -6.26 -15.49
N CYS A 219 -7.70 -5.63 -14.41
CA CYS A 219 -8.16 -4.30 -14.04
C CYS A 219 -7.74 -3.24 -15.09
N PRO A 220 -8.64 -2.36 -15.53
CA PRO A 220 -8.30 -1.24 -16.41
C PRO A 220 -7.21 -0.32 -15.85
N PHE A 221 -7.19 -0.10 -14.53
CA PHE A 221 -6.17 0.74 -13.89
C PHE A 221 -4.76 0.15 -14.00
N TYR A 222 -4.63 -1.18 -13.99
CA TYR A 222 -3.37 -1.86 -14.26
C TYR A 222 -3.05 -1.89 -15.76
N LYS A 223 -3.99 -2.34 -16.59
CA LYS A 223 -3.75 -2.53 -18.04
C LYS A 223 -3.49 -1.22 -18.81
N ARG A 224 -4.13 -0.12 -18.39
CA ARG A 224 -4.13 1.14 -19.14
C ARG A 224 -3.50 2.30 -18.37
N GLY A 225 -3.33 2.17 -17.06
CA GLY A 225 -2.89 3.25 -16.18
C GLY A 225 -4.01 4.23 -15.81
N TYR A 226 -3.84 4.89 -14.68
CA TYR A 226 -4.80 5.82 -14.09
C TYR A 226 -5.28 6.90 -15.06
N GLU A 227 -4.36 7.61 -15.72
CA GLU A 227 -4.69 8.74 -16.59
C GLU A 227 -5.59 8.36 -17.78
N LYS A 228 -5.34 7.20 -18.39
CA LYS A 228 -6.18 6.73 -19.52
C LYS A 228 -7.57 6.33 -19.05
N VAL A 229 -7.70 5.72 -17.88
CA VAL A 229 -8.99 5.35 -17.30
C VAL A 229 -9.78 6.61 -16.92
N LYS A 230 -9.14 7.58 -16.24
CA LYS A 230 -9.75 8.87 -15.86
C LYS A 230 -10.30 9.62 -17.06
N LYS A 231 -9.49 9.75 -18.12
CA LYS A 231 -9.91 10.40 -19.38
C LYS A 231 -11.10 9.71 -20.03
N ARG A 232 -11.15 8.37 -20.02
CA ARG A 232 -12.29 7.61 -20.55
C ARG A 232 -13.55 7.82 -19.72
N TYR A 233 -13.44 7.74 -18.40
CA TYR A 233 -14.56 7.94 -17.49
C TYR A 233 -15.18 9.34 -17.62
N ALA A 234 -14.35 10.39 -17.69
CA ALA A 234 -14.82 11.76 -17.89
C ALA A 234 -15.59 11.95 -19.21
N ARG A 235 -15.28 11.17 -20.25
CA ARG A 235 -16.04 11.19 -21.52
C ARG A 235 -17.38 10.45 -21.44
N MET A 236 -17.50 9.46 -20.55
CA MET A 236 -18.74 8.70 -20.35
C MET A 236 -19.76 9.43 -19.48
N LYS A 237 -19.31 10.42 -18.68
CA LYS A 237 -20.16 11.26 -17.82
C LYS A 237 -20.57 12.59 -18.46
N LYS A 238 -20.08 12.87 -19.67
CA LYS A 238 -20.57 13.97 -20.52
C LYS A 238 -21.69 13.44 -21.40
#